data_AF-A0A433QT18-F1
#
_entry.id   AF-A0A433QT18-F1
#
_cell.length_a   1.000
_cell.length_b   1.000
_cell.length_c   1.000
_cell.angle_alpha   90.00
_cell.angle_beta   90.00
_cell.angle_gamma   90.00
#
_symmetry.space_group_name_H-M   'P 1'
#
loop_
_entity.id
_entity.type
_entity.pdbx_description
1 polymer ?
#
loop_
_entity_poly.entity_id
_entity_poly.type
_entity_poly.pdbx_seq_one_letter_code
_entity_poly.pdbx_strand_id
1 'polypeptide(L)'
;MPPHNNEACPEAAIRVGATFAVAGLLVSSVQNSLGTHSQGAKGVFTRTGGTIGFFAAMGGVFAATECIVGEIRKEDDALNRAAAGCAAGIVAGIRAHSIPVMCGACVAVGTAFAVYEYGGGNIKGMLVQMSEEEKQEWRASFFKKKEQKTE
;
A
#
# COMPACT_ATOMS: atom_id res chain seq x y z
N MET A 1 6.55 -4.36 2.93
CA MET A 1 7.85 -4.97 3.22
C MET A 1 8.40 -4.19 4.40
N PRO A 2 8.41 -4.75 5.61
CA PRO A 2 9.00 -4.06 6.76
C PRO A 2 10.51 -3.89 6.54
N PRO A 3 11.12 -2.76 6.93
CA PRO A 3 12.57 -2.63 7.03
C PRO A 3 13.04 -3.46 8.23
N HIS A 4 13.02 -4.78 8.11
CA HIS A 4 13.75 -5.62 9.03
C HIS A 4 15.22 -5.55 8.63
N ASN A 5 16.02 -5.06 9.56
CA ASN A 5 17.47 -5.16 9.65
C ASN A 5 18.29 -4.46 8.53
N ASN A 6 19.07 -3.45 8.95
CA ASN A 6 20.20 -2.79 8.26
C ASN A 6 19.95 -1.87 7.05
N GLU A 7 18.73 -1.74 6.52
CA GLU A 7 18.45 -0.73 5.49
C GLU A 7 18.28 0.67 6.11
N ALA A 8 19.02 1.67 5.61
CA ALA A 8 18.81 3.05 6.01
C ALA A 8 17.45 3.54 5.48
N CYS A 9 16.69 4.33 6.27
CA CYS A 9 15.42 4.92 5.82
C CYS A 9 15.43 5.55 4.40
N PRO A 10 16.49 6.25 3.95
CA PRO A 10 16.55 6.73 2.56
C PRO A 10 16.56 5.61 1.51
N GLU A 11 17.20 4.47 1.80
CA GLU A 11 17.23 3.32 0.88
C GLU A 11 15.84 2.70 0.74
N ALA A 12 15.15 2.50 1.86
CA ALA A 12 13.76 2.03 1.85
C ALA A 12 12.84 2.98 1.08
N ALA A 13 12.98 4.29 1.29
CA ALA A 13 12.23 5.32 0.56
C ALA A 13 12.49 5.26 -0.96
N ILE A 14 13.74 5.11 -1.39
CA ILE A 14 14.10 5.01 -2.80
C ILE A 14 13.54 3.73 -3.41
N ARG A 15 13.69 2.59 -2.72
CA ARG A 15 13.26 1.27 -3.23
C ARG A 15 11.74 1.19 -3.38
N VAL A 16 11.00 1.60 -2.35
CA VAL A 16 9.53 1.61 -2.40
C VAL A 16 9.03 2.68 -3.37
N GLY A 17 9.64 3.87 -3.37
CA GLY A 17 9.36 4.92 -4.34
C GLY A 17 9.56 4.45 -5.78
N ALA A 18 10.65 3.74 -6.08
CA ALA A 18 10.91 3.17 -7.41
C ALA A 18 9.86 2.12 -7.80
N THR A 19 9.44 1.27 -6.85
CA THR A 19 8.38 0.27 -7.09
C THR A 19 7.06 0.95 -7.46
N PHE A 20 6.70 2.03 -6.76
CA PHE A 20 5.53 2.83 -7.10
C PHE A 20 5.72 3.61 -8.41
N ALA A 21 6.93 4.07 -8.73
CA ALA A 21 7.23 4.71 -10.00
C ALA A 21 6.92 3.78 -11.18
N VAL A 22 7.20 2.48 -11.06
CA VAL A 22 6.83 1.47 -12.07
C VAL A 22 5.31 1.42 -12.24
N ALA A 23 4.55 1.39 -11.14
CA ALA A 23 3.08 1.46 -11.21
C ALA A 23 2.62 2.77 -11.88
N GLY A 24 3.21 3.91 -11.52
CA GLY A 24 2.94 5.20 -12.14
C GLY A 24 3.28 5.25 -13.64
N LEU A 25 4.30 4.50 -14.08
CA LEU A 25 4.66 4.36 -15.49
C LEU A 25 3.61 3.56 -16.27
N LEU A 26 3.05 2.50 -15.67
CA LEU A 26 1.92 1.78 -16.25
C LEU A 26 0.67 2.66 -16.34
N VAL A 27 0.37 3.42 -15.28
CA VAL A 27 -0.77 4.36 -15.31
C VAL A 27 -0.53 5.48 -16.32
N SER A 28 0.71 5.95 -16.46
CA SER A 28 1.10 6.93 -17.46
C SER A 28 0.95 6.40 -18.89
N SER A 29 1.33 5.15 -19.14
CA SER A 29 1.21 4.55 -20.47
C SER A 29 -0.25 4.37 -20.88
N VAL A 30 -1.12 3.97 -19.95
CA VAL A 30 -2.58 3.90 -20.19
C VAL A 30 -3.15 5.29 -20.47
N GLN A 31 -2.83 6.30 -19.65
CA GLN A 31 -3.30 7.67 -19.88
C GLN A 31 -2.82 8.25 -21.21
N ASN A 32 -1.57 7.97 -21.61
CA ASN A 32 -1.03 8.37 -22.91
C ASN A 32 -1.72 7.65 -24.08
N SER A 33 -2.16 6.41 -23.88
CA SER A 33 -2.82 5.62 -24.93
C SER A 33 -4.29 6.01 -25.12
N LEU A 34 -4.97 6.38 -24.02
CA LEU A 34 -6.37 6.81 -24.04
C LEU A 34 -6.55 8.32 -24.29
N GLY A 35 -5.46 9.09 -24.24
CA GLY A 35 -5.48 10.53 -24.45
C GLY A 35 -5.67 10.90 -25.92
N THR A 36 -6.47 11.94 -26.20
CA THR A 36 -6.58 12.50 -27.55
C THR A 36 -5.35 13.37 -27.86
N HIS A 37 -4.28 12.77 -28.37
CA HIS A 37 -3.06 13.48 -28.78
C HIS A 37 -2.24 12.76 -29.83
N SER A 38 -1.44 13.50 -30.60
CA SER A 38 -0.53 12.97 -31.64
C SER A 38 0.88 12.63 -31.11
N GLN A 39 1.10 12.72 -29.81
CA GLN A 39 2.39 12.39 -29.20
C GLN A 39 2.48 10.87 -29.06
N GLY A 40 3.41 10.25 -29.80
CA GLY A 40 3.67 8.81 -29.72
C GLY A 40 4.27 8.40 -28.35
N ALA A 41 5.15 7.40 -28.33
CA ALA A 41 5.71 6.86 -27.09
C ALA A 41 6.36 7.89 -26.13
N LYS A 42 6.88 9.02 -26.66
CA LYS A 42 7.47 10.09 -25.85
C LYS A 42 6.46 10.75 -24.88
N GLY A 43 5.17 10.73 -25.21
CA GLY A 43 4.13 11.36 -24.39
C GLY A 43 3.97 10.74 -23.00
N VAL A 44 4.36 9.46 -22.82
CA VAL A 44 4.39 8.76 -21.53
C VAL A 44 5.26 9.47 -20.50
N PHE A 45 6.35 10.10 -20.95
CA PHE A 45 7.30 10.80 -20.08
C PHE A 45 7.10 12.31 -20.10
N THR A 46 6.74 12.89 -21.25
CA THR A 46 6.67 14.35 -21.39
C THR A 46 5.31 14.93 -21.03
N ARG A 47 4.22 14.19 -21.22
CA ARG A 47 2.85 14.69 -20.99
C ARG A 47 2.21 14.08 -19.76
N THR A 48 2.20 12.76 -19.67
CA THR A 48 1.61 12.02 -18.53
C THR A 48 2.66 11.63 -17.49
N GLY A 49 3.94 11.99 -17.73
CA GLY A 49 5.07 11.63 -16.86
C GLY A 49 4.98 12.17 -15.43
N GLY A 50 4.19 13.22 -15.19
CA GLY A 50 3.87 13.68 -13.84
C GLY A 50 3.22 12.60 -12.97
N THR A 51 2.54 11.62 -13.58
CA THR A 51 1.99 10.45 -12.88
C THR A 51 3.08 9.57 -12.30
N ILE A 52 4.19 9.36 -13.02
CA ILE A 52 5.31 8.54 -12.57
C ILE A 52 5.89 9.13 -11.29
N GLY A 53 6.22 10.43 -11.33
CA GLY A 53 6.75 11.14 -10.17
C GLY A 53 5.76 11.20 -9.00
N PHE A 54 4.47 11.34 -9.29
CA PHE A 54 3.43 11.34 -8.27
C PHE A 54 3.38 10.02 -7.48
N PHE A 55 3.29 8.88 -8.18
CA PHE A 55 3.28 7.58 -7.52
C PHE A 55 4.61 7.33 -6.79
N ALA A 56 5.74 7.68 -7.41
CA ALA A 56 7.06 7.57 -6.78
C ALA A 56 7.14 8.34 -5.45
N ALA A 57 6.64 9.58 -5.44
CA ALA A 57 6.59 10.41 -4.24
C ALA A 57 5.69 9.80 -3.17
N MET A 58 4.51 9.28 -3.53
CA MET A 58 3.63 8.60 -2.58
C MET A 58 4.31 7.39 -1.92
N GLY A 59 4.93 6.50 -2.72
CA GLY A 59 5.62 5.32 -2.20
C GLY A 59 6.85 5.67 -1.36
N GLY A 60 7.62 6.68 -1.78
CA GLY A 60 8.79 7.16 -1.04
C GLY A 60 8.41 7.78 0.31
N VAL A 61 7.40 8.66 0.34
CA VAL A 61 6.90 9.27 1.58
C VAL A 61 6.33 8.22 2.52
N PHE A 62 5.62 7.22 1.99
CA PHE A 62 5.12 6.10 2.79
C PHE A 62 6.27 5.38 3.52
N ALA A 63 7.25 4.88 2.77
CA ALA A 63 8.34 4.10 3.35
C ALA A 63 9.26 4.93 4.26
N ALA A 64 9.53 6.18 3.91
CA ALA A 64 10.27 7.09 4.77
C ALA A 64 9.54 7.32 6.11
N THR A 65 8.23 7.56 6.05
CA THR A 65 7.41 7.80 7.25
C THR A 65 7.31 6.53 8.11
N GLU A 66 7.10 5.37 7.51
CA GLU A 66 7.06 4.08 8.23
C GLU A 66 8.39 3.84 8.98
N CYS A 67 9.53 4.05 8.31
CA CYS A 67 10.86 3.89 8.90
C CYS A 67 11.11 4.86 10.06
N ILE A 68 10.85 6.16 9.86
CA ILE A 68 11.07 7.19 10.88
C ILE A 68 10.17 6.94 12.10
N VAL A 69 8.89 6.64 11.88
CA VAL A 69 7.95 6.39 12.98
C VAL A 69 8.30 5.09 13.72
N GLY A 70 8.71 4.05 13.00
CA GLY A 70 9.20 2.80 13.59
C GLY A 70 10.43 3.01 14.47
N GLU A 71 11.39 3.81 14.02
CA GLU A 71 12.60 4.13 14.79
C GLU A 71 12.29 4.96 16.05
N ILE A 72 11.40 5.95 15.96
CA ILE A 72 10.99 6.78 17.10
C ILE A 72 10.25 5.95 18.15
N ARG A 73 9.34 5.06 17.72
CA ARG A 73 8.50 4.27 18.62
C ARG A 73 9.16 2.99 19.11
N LYS A 74 10.20 2.51 18.43
CA LYS A 74 10.83 1.19 18.66
C LYS A 74 9.84 0.02 18.66
N GLU A 75 8.73 0.19 17.96
CA GLU A 75 7.64 -0.77 17.82
C GLU A 75 7.26 -0.81 16.34
N ASP A 76 6.97 -1.99 15.80
CA ASP A 76 6.54 -2.19 14.42
C ASP A 76 5.05 -2.58 14.40
N ASP A 77 4.18 -1.59 14.60
CA ASP A 77 2.74 -1.79 14.71
C ASP A 77 1.95 -1.26 13.50
N ALA A 78 0.69 -1.71 13.41
CA ALA A 78 -0.30 -1.22 12.45
C ALA A 78 -0.44 0.31 12.43
N LEU A 79 -0.21 0.98 13.56
CA LEU A 79 -0.26 2.43 13.69
C LEU A 79 0.83 3.14 12.87
N ASN A 80 2.01 2.53 12.71
CA ASN A 80 3.10 3.12 11.91
C ASN A 80 2.72 3.12 10.43
N ARG A 81 2.14 2.00 9.95
CA ARG A 81 1.64 1.88 8.58
C ARG A 81 0.43 2.77 8.32
N ALA A 82 -0.44 2.95 9.31
CA ALA A 82 -1.55 3.89 9.21
C ALA A 82 -1.05 5.34 9.10
N ALA A 83 -0.05 5.73 9.91
CA ALA A 83 0.57 7.05 9.85
C ALA A 83 1.30 7.29 8.52
N ALA A 84 2.08 6.30 8.06
CA ALA A 84 2.71 6.32 6.75
C ALA A 84 1.69 6.42 5.60
N GLY A 85 0.58 5.68 5.71
CA GLY A 85 -0.54 5.74 4.78
C GLY A 85 -1.19 7.12 4.73
N CYS A 86 -1.40 7.75 5.89
CA CYS A 86 -1.90 9.13 5.94
C CYS A 86 -0.92 10.11 5.28
N ALA A 87 0.38 10.03 5.60
CA ALA A 87 1.41 10.89 5.02
C ALA A 87 1.47 10.74 3.49
N ALA A 88 1.41 9.51 2.98
CA ALA A 88 1.33 9.24 1.54
C ALA A 88 0.02 9.78 0.93
N GLY A 89 -1.11 9.68 1.64
CA GLY A 89 -2.39 10.23 1.22
C GLY A 89 -2.38 11.76 1.09
N ILE A 90 -1.64 12.47 1.95
CA ILE A 90 -1.47 13.92 1.85
C ILE A 90 -0.83 14.32 0.52
N VAL A 91 0.09 13.52 -0.04
CA VAL A 91 0.71 13.77 -1.35
C VAL A 91 -0.35 13.86 -2.45
N ALA A 92 -1.42 13.05 -2.38
CA ALA A 92 -2.55 13.13 -3.30
C ALA A 92 -3.29 14.47 -3.21
N GLY A 93 -3.50 14.97 -1.99
CA GLY A 93 -4.11 16.28 -1.77
C GLY A 93 -3.23 17.46 -2.19
N ILE A 94 -1.90 17.33 -2.04
CA ILE A 94 -0.93 18.32 -2.56
C ILE A 94 -1.05 18.40 -4.08
N ARG A 95 -1.10 17.25 -4.77
CA ARG A 95 -1.30 17.22 -6.22
C ARG A 95 -2.64 17.78 -6.66
N ALA A 96 -3.70 17.58 -5.87
CA ALA A 96 -5.01 18.15 -6.11
C ALA A 96 -5.14 19.63 -5.69
N HIS A 97 -4.11 20.22 -5.06
CA HIS A 97 -4.12 21.57 -4.50
C HIS A 97 -5.34 21.84 -3.60
N SER A 98 -5.71 20.87 -2.76
CA SER A 98 -6.97 20.91 -2.01
C SER A 98 -6.83 20.33 -0.61
N ILE A 99 -7.01 21.18 0.39
CA ILE A 99 -7.01 20.82 1.82
C ILE A 99 -8.05 19.73 2.16
N PRO A 100 -9.33 19.80 1.72
CA PRO A 100 -10.27 18.74 2.02
C PRO A 100 -9.87 17.40 1.38
N VAL A 101 -9.22 17.42 0.21
CA VAL A 101 -8.65 16.20 -0.39
C VAL A 101 -7.47 15.69 0.42
N MET A 102 -6.62 16.55 0.97
CA MET A 102 -5.53 16.13 1.87
C MET A 102 -6.09 15.39 3.09
N CYS A 103 -7.08 15.96 3.78
CA CYS A 103 -7.70 15.34 4.95
C CYS A 103 -8.41 14.03 4.57
N GLY A 104 -9.22 14.04 3.51
CA GLY A 104 -9.95 12.87 3.04
C GLY A 104 -9.02 11.74 2.62
N ALA A 105 -7.97 12.04 1.85
CA ALA A 105 -6.99 11.05 1.41
C ALA A 105 -6.13 10.53 2.57
N CYS A 106 -5.74 11.37 3.53
CA CYS A 106 -5.05 10.91 4.73
C CYS A 106 -5.88 9.87 5.48
N VAL A 107 -7.15 10.17 5.78
CA VAL A 107 -8.02 9.24 6.52
C VAL A 107 -8.28 7.99 5.68
N ALA A 108 -8.63 8.13 4.40
CA ALA A 108 -8.94 6.99 3.55
C ALA A 108 -7.76 6.03 3.38
N VAL A 109 -6.57 6.55 3.07
CA VAL A 109 -5.38 5.72 2.85
C VAL A 109 -4.85 5.19 4.19
N GLY A 110 -4.79 6.02 5.23
CA GLY A 110 -4.37 5.59 6.56
C GLY A 110 -5.25 4.48 7.15
N THR A 111 -6.58 4.60 7.01
CA THR A 111 -7.52 3.55 7.43
C THR A 111 -7.40 2.29 6.57
N ALA A 112 -7.20 2.41 5.26
CA ALA A 112 -6.98 1.25 4.40
C ALA A 112 -5.75 0.44 4.84
N PHE A 113 -4.64 1.10 5.17
CA PHE A 113 -3.45 0.43 5.71
C PHE A 113 -3.67 -0.13 7.12
N ALA A 114 -4.40 0.59 7.98
CA ALA A 114 -4.76 0.08 9.30
C ALA A 114 -5.57 -1.23 9.20
N VAL A 115 -6.55 -1.27 8.30
CA VAL A 115 -7.36 -2.47 8.03
C VAL A 115 -6.53 -3.59 7.41
N TYR A 116 -5.60 -3.26 6.51
CA TYR A 116 -4.70 -4.23 5.90
C TYR A 116 -3.83 -4.95 6.95
N GLU A 117 -3.27 -4.19 7.90
CA GLU A 117 -2.50 -4.75 9.00
C GLU A 117 -3.38 -5.55 9.97
N TYR A 118 -4.56 -5.03 10.31
CA TYR A 118 -5.53 -5.75 11.14
C TYR A 118 -5.93 -7.09 10.50
N GLY A 119 -6.00 -7.16 9.18
CA GLY A 119 -6.27 -8.39 8.41
C GLY A 119 -5.10 -9.38 8.33
N GLY A 120 -3.98 -9.13 9.04
CA GLY A 120 -2.79 -9.99 9.03
C GLY A 120 -1.77 -9.62 7.96
N GLY A 121 -1.79 -8.39 7.45
CA GLY A 121 -0.77 -7.84 6.55
C GLY A 121 -0.60 -8.65 5.25
N ASN A 122 -1.61 -9.43 4.86
CA ASN A 122 -1.60 -10.32 3.71
C ASN A 122 -2.97 -10.35 3.05
N ILE A 123 -3.00 -10.20 1.73
CA ILE A 123 -4.23 -10.23 0.93
C ILE A 123 -4.87 -11.63 0.92
N LYS A 124 -4.08 -12.68 1.18
CA LYS A 124 -4.57 -14.06 1.32
C LYS A 124 -5.35 -14.32 2.64
N GLY A 125 -5.50 -13.31 3.49
CA GLY A 125 -6.24 -13.34 4.74
C GLY A 125 -5.45 -13.88 5.94
N MET A 126 -6.06 -13.82 7.13
CA MET A 126 -5.46 -14.24 8.40
C MET A 126 -4.99 -15.70 8.42
N LEU A 127 -5.60 -16.54 7.58
CA LEU A 127 -5.24 -17.95 7.47
C LEU A 127 -3.77 -18.15 7.06
N VAL A 128 -3.15 -17.23 6.32
CA VAL A 128 -1.75 -17.42 5.90
C VAL A 128 -0.78 -17.42 7.08
N GLN A 129 -1.10 -16.70 8.15
CA GLN A 129 -0.26 -16.68 9.36
C GLN A 129 -0.54 -17.84 10.31
N MET A 130 -1.69 -18.51 10.18
CA MET A 130 -2.02 -19.68 11.01
C MET A 130 -1.12 -20.86 10.65
N SER A 131 -0.74 -21.63 11.68
CA SER A 131 -0.03 -22.89 11.48
C SER A 131 -0.87 -23.86 10.63
N GLU A 132 -0.22 -24.84 9.97
CA GLU A 132 -0.96 -25.83 9.17
C GLU A 132 -1.98 -26.61 10.01
N GLU A 133 -1.69 -26.81 11.30
CA GLU A 133 -2.59 -27.43 12.27
C GLU A 133 -3.82 -26.55 12.54
N GLU A 134 -3.62 -25.27 12.86
CA GLU A 134 -4.73 -24.32 13.06
C GLU A 134 -5.57 -24.11 11.79
N LYS A 135 -4.95 -24.13 10.60
CA LYS A 135 -5.69 -24.09 9.33
C LYS A 135 -6.58 -25.32 9.15
N GLN A 136 -6.09 -26.50 9.54
CA GLN A 136 -6.86 -27.74 9.47
C GLN A 136 -8.01 -27.74 10.48
N GLU A 137 -7.77 -27.27 11.71
CA GLU A 137 -8.80 -27.10 12.73
C GLU A 137 -9.86 -26.07 12.31
N TRP A 138 -9.44 -24.91 11.81
CA TRP A 138 -10.35 -23.88 11.29
C TRP A 138 -11.20 -24.46 10.16
N ARG A 139 -10.60 -25.12 9.16
CA ARG A 139 -11.35 -25.83 8.11
C ARG A 139 -12.30 -26.89 8.67
N ALA A 140 -11.84 -27.72 9.61
CA ALA A 140 -12.66 -28.75 10.24
C ALA A 140 -13.84 -28.17 11.02
N SER A 141 -13.69 -26.98 11.62
CA SER A 141 -14.77 -26.26 12.30
C SER A 141 -15.90 -25.85 11.35
N PHE A 142 -15.61 -25.53 10.08
CA PHE A 142 -16.65 -25.29 9.06
C PHE A 142 -17.31 -26.58 8.56
N PHE A 143 -16.59 -27.71 8.57
CA PHE A 143 -17.09 -28.98 8.04
C PHE A 143 -17.75 -29.91 9.08
N LYS A 144 -17.69 -29.61 10.38
CA LYS A 144 -18.29 -30.45 11.43
C LYS A 144 -19.75 -30.08 11.73
N LYS A 145 -20.68 -30.39 10.81
CA LYS A 145 -22.12 -30.50 11.15
C LYS A 145 -22.97 -31.27 10.12
N LYS A 146 -22.70 -32.56 9.84
CA LYS A 146 -23.63 -33.44 9.09
C LYS A 146 -23.58 -34.94 9.42
N GLU A 147 -23.22 -35.36 10.64
CA GLU A 147 -23.29 -36.79 11.05
C GLU A 147 -24.18 -37.05 12.28
N GLN A 148 -25.35 -36.40 12.33
CA GLN A 148 -26.45 -36.85 13.18
C GLN A 148 -27.77 -36.68 12.44
N LYS A 149 -28.06 -37.61 11.53
CA LYS A 149 -29.44 -38.00 11.20
C LYS A 149 -29.45 -39.45 10.73
N THR A 150 -29.19 -40.34 11.69
CA THR A 150 -29.64 -41.73 11.62
C THR A 150 -30.86 -41.81 12.52
N GLU A 151 -32.04 -41.80 11.90
CA GLU A 151 -33.27 -42.43 12.38
C GLU A 151 -34.15 -42.72 11.17
#